data_AF-A0A970G8F4-F1
#
_entry.id   AF-A0A970G8F4-F1
#
_cell.length_a   1.000
_cell.length_b   1.000
_cell.length_c   1.000
_cell.angle_alpha   90.00
_cell.angle_beta   90.00
_cell.angle_gamma   90.00
#
_symmetry.space_group_name_H-M   'P 1'
#
loop_
_entity.id
_entity.type
_entity.pdbx_description
1 polymer ?
#
loop_
_entity_poly.entity_id
_entity_poly.type
_entity_poly.pdbx_seq_one_letter_code
_entity_poly.pdbx_strand_id
1 'polypeptide(L)' 'MNRKQAGYLLAEELEKRELSFDLVLGIPRGGIVPAGIIARYFDKELDILLSRKISSPSWDEPLIGAVAPDGKVIMPEHRQ' A
#
# COMPACT_ATOMS: atom_id res chain seq x y z
N MET A 1 -10.47 -2.65 17.22
CA MET A 1 -10.60 -3.04 15.79
C MET A 1 -9.34 -3.78 15.37
N ASN A 2 -9.45 -4.98 14.80
CA ASN A 2 -8.30 -5.74 14.29
C ASN A 2 -8.18 -5.60 12.75
N ARG A 3 -7.05 -6.03 12.18
CA ARG A 3 -6.81 -5.90 10.73
C ARG A 3 -7.80 -6.67 9.87
N LYS A 4 -8.38 -7.77 10.38
CA LYS A 4 -9.41 -8.53 9.65
C LYS A 4 -10.72 -7.74 9.57
N GLN A 5 -11.17 -7.21 10.71
CA GLN A 5 -12.35 -6.34 10.77
C GLN A 5 -12.18 -5.12 9.86
N ALA A 6 -11.01 -4.47 9.90
CA ALA A 6 -10.72 -3.34 9.02
C ALA A 6 -10.77 -3.72 7.53
N GLY A 7 -10.33 -4.93 7.17
CA GLY A 7 -10.42 -5.44 5.79
C GLY A 7 -11.85 -5.60 5.30
N TYR A 8 -12.74 -6.19 6.12
CA TYR A 8 -14.15 -6.35 5.75
C TYR A 8 -14.88 -5.00 5.66
N LEU A 9 -14.68 -4.12 6.64
CA LEU A 9 -15.29 -2.78 6.62
C LEU A 9 -14.84 -1.96 5.40
N LEU A 10 -13.56 -2.08 5.02
CA LEU A 10 -13.06 -1.44 3.81
C LEU A 10 -13.66 -2.08 2.56
N ALA A 11 -13.78 -3.40 2.49
CA ALA A 11 -14.40 -4.06 1.35
C ALA A 11 -15.86 -3.61 1.13
N GLU A 12 -16.67 -3.57 2.20
CA GLU A 12 -18.06 -3.08 2.14
C GLU A 12 -18.14 -1.61 1.68
N GLU A 13 -17.19 -0.76 2.11
CA GLU A 13 -17.14 0.63 1.68
C GLU A 13 -16.72 0.79 0.22
N LEU A 14 -15.79 -0.06 -0.26
CA LEU A 14 -15.40 -0.10 -1.67
C LEU A 14 -16.55 -0.57 -2.57
N GLU A 15 -17.36 -1.52 -2.10
CA GLU A 15 -18.54 -2.03 -2.83
C GLU A 15 -19.59 -0.94 -3.01
N LYS A 16 -19.89 -0.18 -1.94
CA LYS A 16 -20.82 0.96 -2.00
C LYS A 16 -20.37 2.07 -2.96
N ARG A 17 -19.07 2.15 -3.23
CA ARG A 17 -18.48 3.12 -4.15
C ARG A 17 -18.41 2.63 -5.58
N GLU A 18 -18.84 1.38 -5.84
CA GLU A 18 -18.86 0.76 -7.17
C GLU A 18 -17.51 0.86 -7.89
N LEU A 19 -16.41 0.68 -7.14
CA LEU A 19 -15.07 0.82 -7.68
C LEU A 19 -14.71 -0.35 -8.59
N SER A 20 -14.22 -0.04 -9.79
CA SER A 20 -13.65 -1.01 -10.71
C SER A 20 -12.13 -1.08 -10.53
N PHE A 21 -11.61 -2.27 -10.24
CA PHE A 21 -10.19 -2.56 -10.17
C PHE A 21 -9.93 -4.04 -10.46
N ASP A 22 -8.73 -4.33 -10.94
CA ASP A 22 -8.30 -5.69 -11.28
C ASP A 22 -7.28 -6.26 -10.29
N LEU A 23 -6.56 -5.38 -9.58
CA LEU A 23 -5.46 -5.72 -8.70
C LEU A 23 -5.57 -5.02 -7.36
N VAL A 24 -5.33 -5.77 -6.29
CA VAL A 24 -5.16 -5.24 -4.94
C VAL A 24 -3.67 -5.32 -4.57
N LEU A 25 -3.08 -4.19 -4.19
CA LEU A 25 -1.69 -4.11 -3.75
C LEU A 25 -1.58 -3.98 -2.23
N GLY A 26 -1.06 -5.02 -1.57
CA GLY A 26 -0.81 -5.03 -0.13
C GLY A 26 0.56 -4.45 0.22
N ILE A 27 0.61 -3.37 1.00
CA ILE A 27 1.87 -2.82 1.54
C ILE A 27 2.24 -3.54 2.86
N PRO A 28 3.40 -4.21 2.94
CA PRO A 28 3.84 -4.87 4.17
C PRO A 28 4.15 -3.90 5.32
N ARG A 29 4.07 -4.34 6.58
CA ARG A 29 3.49 -5.61 7.05
C ARG A 29 2.00 -5.48 7.40
N GLY A 30 1.56 -4.24 7.59
CA GLY A 30 0.22 -3.82 8.03
C GLY A 30 -0.89 -4.24 7.08
N GLY A 31 -0.73 -3.81 5.83
CA GLY A 31 -1.77 -3.80 4.81
C GLY A 31 -2.01 -5.15 4.14
N ILE A 32 -1.14 -6.13 4.33
CA ILE A 32 -1.30 -7.46 3.70
C ILE A 32 -2.60 -8.13 4.12
N VAL A 33 -2.94 -8.08 5.42
CA VAL A 33 -4.14 -8.76 5.94
C VAL A 33 -5.43 -8.14 5.38
N PRO A 34 -5.63 -6.81 5.43
CA PRO A 34 -6.76 -6.18 4.76
C PRO A 34 -6.78 -6.40 3.25
N ALA A 35 -5.64 -6.27 2.56
CA ALA A 35 -5.54 -6.45 1.11
C ALA A 35 -5.99 -7.85 0.67
N GLY A 36 -5.57 -8.90 1.38
CA GLY A 36 -6.01 -10.26 1.07
C GLY A 36 -7.49 -10.53 1.33
N ILE A 37 -8.12 -9.78 2.25
CA ILE A 37 -9.58 -9.86 2.46
C ILE A 37 -10.30 -9.19 1.29
N ILE A 38 -9.86 -8.00 0.89
CA ILE A 38 -10.47 -7.26 -0.22
C ILE A 38 -10.34 -8.04 -1.53
N ALA A 39 -9.15 -8.57 -1.83
CA ALA A 39 -8.93 -9.37 -3.04
C ALA A 39 -9.89 -10.57 -3.11
N ARG A 40 -10.07 -11.29 -2.01
CA ARG A 40 -11.04 -12.40 -1.93
C ARG A 40 -12.48 -11.96 -2.03
N TYR A 41 -12.83 -10.82 -1.42
CA TYR A 41 -14.19 -10.30 -1.42
C TYR A 41 -14.67 -9.95 -2.84
N PHE A 42 -13.78 -9.36 -3.64
CA PHE A 42 -14.09 -8.92 -5.02
C PHE A 42 -13.67 -9.91 -6.11
N ASP A 43 -13.15 -11.09 -5.74
CA ASP A 43 -12.55 -12.07 -6.66
C ASP A 43 -11.50 -11.45 -7.60
N LYS A 44 -10.56 -10.71 -7.01
CA LYS A 44 -9.47 -9.99 -7.70
C LYS A 44 -8.11 -10.51 -7.33
N GLU A 45 -7.12 -10.17 -8.16
CA GLU A 45 -5.73 -10.52 -7.91
C GLU A 45 -5.17 -9.74 -6.72
N LEU A 46 -4.27 -10.38 -5.96
CA LEU A 46 -3.51 -9.77 -4.87
C LEU A 46 -2.03 -9.83 -5.21
N ASP A 47 -1.36 -8.69 -5.13
CA ASP A 47 0.10 -8.61 -5.16
C ASP A 47 0.63 -7.73 -4.01
N ILE A 48 1.94 -7.79 -3.76
CA ILE A 48 2.61 -7.15 -2.63
C ILE A 48 3.57 -6.08 -3.14
N LEU A 49 3.28 -4.82 -2.80
CA LEU A 49 4.18 -3.71 -3.11
C LEU A 49 5.28 -3.59 -2.04
N LEU A 50 6.48 -4.05 -2.37
CA LEU A 50 7.68 -3.88 -1.55
C LEU A 50 8.33 -2.51 -1.82
N SER A 51 7.99 -1.51 -1.00
CA SER A 51 8.73 -0.23 -0.98
C SER A 51 9.76 -0.24 0.15
N ARG A 52 11.05 -0.07 -0.17
CA ARG A 52 12.06 0.30 0.83
C ARG A 52 12.11 1.83 0.92
N LYS A 53 11.79 2.37 2.10
CA LYS A 53 12.03 3.79 2.40
C LYS A 53 13.55 4.00 2.56
N ILE A 54 14.10 5.01 1.90
CA ILE A 54 15.47 5.46 2.17
C ILE A 54 15.39 6.49 3.31
N SER A 55 15.75 6.05 4.51
CA SER A 55 15.86 6.92 5.69
C SER A 55 17.23 7.60 5.73
N SER A 56 17.25 8.89 6.07
CA SER A 56 18.47 9.66 6.29
C SER A 56 19.26 9.10 7.48
N PRO A 57 20.58 8.84 7.36
CA PRO A 57 21.40 8.45 8.50
C PRO A 57 21.61 9.55 9.54
N SER A 58 21.25 10.81 9.24
CA SER A 58 21.79 11.98 9.96
C SER A 58 20.81 13.14 10.21
N TRP A 59 19.53 13.03 9.84
CA TRP A 59 18.58 14.16 9.92
C TRP A 59 17.18 13.76 10.42
N ASP A 60 16.55 14.67 11.17
CA ASP A 60 15.20 14.54 11.76
C ASP A 60 14.04 14.72 10.75
N GLU A 61 14.31 14.96 9.46
CA GLU A 61 13.28 15.01 8.40
C GLU A 61 13.28 13.75 7.52
N PRO A 62 12.12 13.08 7.31
CA PRO A 62 12.10 11.62 7.39
C PRO A 62 11.90 10.88 6.06
N LEU A 63 12.21 11.48 4.91
CA LEU A 63 12.13 10.78 3.61
C LEU A 63 12.98 11.45 2.53
N ILE A 64 14.12 10.83 2.18
CA ILE A 64 14.99 11.30 1.09
C ILE A 64 14.50 10.78 -0.27
N GLY A 65 13.73 9.68 -0.28
CA GLY A 65 13.19 9.09 -1.49
C GLY A 65 12.66 7.68 -1.29
N ALA A 66 12.24 7.06 -2.39
CA ALA A 66 11.74 5.68 -2.43
C ALA A 66 12.44 4.88 -3.53
N VAL A 67 12.63 3.58 -3.30
CA VAL A 67 13.07 2.65 -4.35
C VAL A 67 11.92 1.72 -4.69
N ALA A 68 11.55 1.67 -5.96
CA ALA A 68 10.57 0.75 -6.49
C ALA A 68 11.16 -0.66 -6.67
N PRO A 69 10.31 -1.71 -6.76
CA PRO A 69 10.78 -3.10 -6.91
C PRO A 69 11.66 -3.35 -8.14
N ASP A 70 11.52 -2.54 -9.19
CA ASP A 70 12.34 -2.56 -10.42
C ASP A 70 13.69 -1.83 -10.26
N GLY A 71 14.01 -1.35 -9.06
CA GLY A 71 15.23 -0.60 -8.77
C GLY A 71 15.13 0.90 -9.08
N LYS A 72 13.99 1.39 -9.58
CA LYS A 72 13.81 2.82 -9.87
C LYS A 72 13.81 3.63 -8.57
N VAL A 73 14.67 4.65 -8.54
CA VAL A 73 14.74 5.60 -7.41
C VAL A 73 13.87 6.81 -7.71
N ILE A 74 13.00 7.15 -6.77
CA ILE A 74 12.13 8.33 -6.79
C ILE A 74 12.65 9.28 -5.72
N MET A 75 13.16 10.43 -6.14
CA MET A 75 13.49 11.54 -5.23
C MET A 75 12.35 12.56 -5.26
N PRO A 76 11.93 13.11 -4.10
CA PRO A 76 11.02 14.25 -4.08
C PRO A 76 11.69 15.46 -4.72
N GLU A 77 10.95 16.26 -5.48
CA GLU A 77 11.45 17.49 -6.07
C GLU A 77 11.71 18.51 -4.94
N HIS A 78 12.97 18.91 -4.76
CA HIS A 78 13.29 20.05 -3.91
C HIS A 78 12.80 21.32 -4.64
N ARG A 79 11.65 21.86 -4.25
CA ARG A 79 11.37 23.28 -4.53
C ARG A 79 12.38 24.11 -3.75
N GLN A 80 13.22 24.84 -4.48
CA GLN A 80 13.92 26.02 -3.96
C GLN A 80 12.91 27.14 -3.71
#